data_AF-A0A6V8PS03-F1
#
_entry.id   AF-A0A6V8PS03-F1
#
_cell.length_a   1.000
_cell.length_b   1.000
_cell.length_c   1.000
_cell.angle_alpha   90.00
_cell.angle_beta   90.00
_cell.angle_gamma   90.00
#
_symmetry.space_group_name_H-M   'P 1'
#
loop_
_entity.id
_entity.type
_entity.pdbx_description
1 polymer ?
#
loop_
_entity_poly.entity_id
_entity_poly.type
_entity_poly.pdbx_seq_one_letter_code
_entity_poly.pdbx_strand_id
1 'polypeptide(L)'
;MSQLSSDRVLGNFKDLQKAVFTGRPNRFTVECLTNNRKERAYLPNPGRLWELLLPGKELYLARDLQVSERSTKYTVVAVKKEGVPVLLHTHHANTVAKWLIEQEMISGLEGYSIVKPQVTMGRSRFDFLLIFITGPSPRTMKIVFCYTCLDHLQAEGRLFLVPRARN
;
A
#
# COMPACT_ATOMS: atom_id res chain seq x y z
N MET A 1 -12.54 -9.25 -15.23
CA MET A 1 -12.49 -9.19 -13.75
C MET A 1 -11.47 -8.16 -13.20
N SER A 2 -10.67 -7.47 -14.04
CA SER A 2 -9.61 -6.56 -13.58
C SER A 2 -10.05 -5.12 -13.25
N GLN A 3 -11.12 -4.60 -13.87
CA GLN A 3 -11.57 -3.22 -13.63
C GLN A 3 -12.32 -3.06 -12.28
N LEU A 4 -13.10 -4.07 -11.89
CA LEU A 4 -13.91 -4.06 -10.65
C LEU A 4 -13.09 -4.03 -9.33
N SER A 5 -11.81 -4.44 -9.35
CA SER A 5 -10.95 -4.42 -8.15
C SER A 5 -10.27 -3.07 -7.92
N SER A 6 -9.92 -2.36 -9.01
CA SER A 6 -9.26 -1.05 -8.93
C SER A 6 -10.21 0.04 -8.44
N ASP A 7 -11.47 0.01 -8.90
CA ASP A 7 -12.49 0.99 -8.52
C ASP A 7 -12.91 0.88 -7.05
N ARG A 8 -12.85 -0.33 -6.45
CA ARG A 8 -13.19 -0.54 -5.03
C ARG A 8 -12.11 -0.03 -4.08
N VAL A 9 -10.83 -0.23 -4.41
CA VAL A 9 -9.71 0.20 -3.54
C VAL A 9 -9.55 1.72 -3.58
N LEU A 10 -9.62 2.31 -4.77
CA LEU A 10 -9.58 3.77 -4.92
C LEU A 10 -10.90 4.44 -4.49
N GLY A 11 -12.04 3.76 -4.62
CA GLY A 11 -13.37 4.27 -4.26
C GLY A 11 -13.54 4.60 -2.76
N ASN A 12 -12.64 4.12 -1.90
CA ASN A 12 -12.59 4.52 -0.48
C ASN A 12 -12.03 5.93 -0.28
N PHE A 13 -11.37 6.51 -1.29
CA PHE A 13 -10.86 7.87 -1.27
C PHE A 13 -11.84 8.77 -2.02
N LYS A 14 -12.34 9.80 -1.33
CA LYS A 14 -13.17 10.84 -1.95
C LYS A 14 -12.29 11.85 -2.68
N ASP A 15 -12.86 12.47 -3.72
CA ASP A 15 -12.24 13.57 -4.48
C ASP A 15 -10.84 13.23 -5.02
N LEU A 16 -10.72 12.07 -5.66
CA LEU A 16 -9.48 11.66 -6.30
C LEU A 16 -9.17 12.50 -7.53
N GLN A 17 -7.96 13.06 -7.56
CA GLN A 17 -7.43 13.83 -8.65
C GLN A 17 -6.18 13.17 -9.23
N LYS A 18 -6.06 13.20 -10.56
CA LYS A 18 -4.87 12.73 -11.25
C LYS A 18 -3.78 13.79 -11.26
N ALA A 19 -2.53 13.37 -11.11
CA ALA A 19 -1.36 14.22 -11.21
C ALA A 19 -0.22 13.50 -11.96
N VAL A 20 0.78 14.25 -12.44
CA VAL A 20 1.99 13.70 -13.03
C VAL A 20 3.14 13.86 -12.05
N PHE A 21 3.78 12.76 -11.66
CA PHE A 21 4.95 12.77 -10.78
C PHE A 21 6.12 13.52 -11.43
N THR A 22 6.71 14.46 -10.70
CA THR A 22 7.90 15.20 -11.14
C THR A 22 9.09 15.05 -10.21
N GLY A 23 8.88 14.79 -8.92
CA GLY A 23 9.99 14.67 -7.97
C GLY A 23 9.57 14.20 -6.58
N ARG A 24 10.55 13.79 -5.78
CA ARG A 24 10.35 13.36 -4.39
C ARG A 24 11.46 13.96 -3.51
N PRO A 25 11.32 15.23 -3.08
CA PRO A 25 12.39 15.93 -2.37
C PRO A 25 12.76 15.30 -1.03
N ASN A 26 11.83 14.58 -0.39
CA ASN A 26 12.10 13.80 0.81
C ASN A 26 11.16 12.59 0.88
N ARG A 27 11.37 11.72 1.88
CA ARG A 27 10.61 10.46 1.98
C ARG A 27 9.08 10.62 2.19
N PHE A 28 8.60 11.82 2.53
CA PHE A 28 7.21 12.12 2.85
C PHE A 28 6.57 13.17 1.93
N THR A 29 7.27 13.63 0.89
CA THR A 29 6.74 14.66 0.00
C THR A 29 6.99 14.30 -1.44
N VAL A 30 5.96 14.45 -2.26
CA VAL A 30 6.02 14.34 -3.72
C VAL A 30 5.71 15.69 -4.33
N GLU A 31 6.47 16.03 -5.37
CA GLU A 31 6.18 17.11 -6.30
C GLU A 31 5.49 16.53 -7.53
N CYS A 32 4.44 17.19 -7.98
CA CYS A 32 3.65 16.73 -9.11
C CYS A 32 2.99 17.89 -9.87
N LEU A 33 2.50 17.59 -11.07
CA LEU A 33 1.72 18.50 -11.89
C LEU A 33 0.24 18.10 -11.87
N THR A 34 -0.62 19.04 -11.50
CA THR A 34 -2.08 18.92 -11.60
C THR A 34 -2.63 20.08 -12.42
N ASN A 35 -3.38 19.83 -13.50
CA ASN A 35 -3.91 20.89 -14.38
C ASN A 35 -2.82 21.92 -14.76
N ASN A 36 -1.61 21.44 -15.10
CA ASN A 36 -0.41 22.23 -15.41
C ASN A 36 0.12 23.14 -14.28
N ARG A 37 -0.34 22.97 -13.04
CA ARG A 37 0.20 23.65 -11.85
C ARG A 37 1.10 22.71 -11.05
N LYS A 38 2.23 23.22 -10.56
CA LYS A 38 3.10 22.50 -9.64
C LYS A 38 2.45 22.46 -8.26
N GLU A 39 2.33 21.27 -7.70
CA GLU A 39 1.77 21.02 -6.38
C GLU A 39 2.70 20.12 -5.55
N ARG A 40 2.56 20.21 -4.23
CA ARG A 40 3.17 19.28 -3.28
C ARG A 40 2.11 18.45 -2.59
N ALA A 41 2.35 17.15 -2.53
CA ALA A 41 1.48 16.19 -1.86
C ALA A 41 2.25 15.42 -0.79
N TYR A 42 1.57 15.12 0.31
CA TYR A 42 2.09 14.24 1.35
C TYR A 42 2.14 12.79 0.85
N LEU A 43 3.25 12.11 1.10
CA LEU A 43 3.43 10.71 0.76
C LEU A 43 3.50 9.87 2.06
N PRO A 44 2.41 9.17 2.44
CA PRO A 44 2.37 8.28 3.61
C PRO A 44 3.08 6.94 3.33
N ASN A 45 4.30 7.01 2.78
CA ASN A 45 5.09 5.84 2.42
C ASN A 45 6.59 6.16 2.48
N PRO A 46 7.30 5.76 3.55
CA PRO A 46 8.74 6.01 3.68
C PRO A 46 9.59 5.09 2.80
N GLY A 47 8.99 4.13 2.09
CA GLY A 47 9.70 3.16 1.25
C GLY A 47 10.49 3.83 0.12
N ARG A 48 11.42 3.09 -0.49
CA ARG A 48 12.30 3.61 -1.56
C ARG A 48 11.51 3.98 -2.83
N LEU A 49 10.56 3.14 -3.23
CA LEU A 49 9.64 3.38 -4.36
C LEU A 49 10.34 3.69 -5.70
N TRP A 50 11.61 3.30 -5.86
CA TRP A 50 12.45 3.67 -7.01
C TRP A 50 11.89 3.17 -8.35
N GLU A 51 11.24 2.01 -8.35
CA GLU A 51 10.64 1.42 -9.54
C GLU A 51 9.22 1.97 -9.84
N LEU A 52 8.63 2.67 -8.88
CA LEU A 52 7.25 3.16 -8.95
C LEU A 52 7.17 4.66 -9.23
N LEU A 53 8.01 5.46 -8.57
CA LEU A 53 8.03 6.91 -8.67
C LEU A 53 9.11 7.37 -9.66
N LEU A 54 8.87 7.10 -10.94
CA LEU A 54 9.66 7.59 -12.05
C LEU A 54 9.03 8.87 -12.63
N PRO A 55 9.82 9.86 -13.09
CA PRO A 55 9.30 11.05 -13.75
C PRO A 55 8.27 10.72 -14.83
N GLY A 56 7.15 11.46 -14.84
CA GLY A 56 6.07 11.25 -15.82
C GLY A 56 5.02 10.21 -15.42
N LYS A 57 5.19 9.48 -14.31
CA LYS A 57 4.18 8.52 -13.83
C LYS A 57 2.91 9.23 -13.36
N GLU A 58 1.75 8.69 -13.73
CA GLU A 58 0.44 9.16 -13.25
C GLU A 58 0.25 8.78 -11.78
N LEU A 59 -0.12 9.75 -10.96
CA LEU A 59 -0.45 9.61 -9.55
C LEU A 59 -1.95 9.81 -9.34
N TYR A 60 -2.47 9.20 -8.29
CA TYR A 60 -3.79 9.47 -7.74
C TYR A 60 -3.62 10.18 -6.40
N LEU A 61 -4.18 11.38 -6.29
CA LEU A 61 -4.14 12.22 -5.11
C LEU A 61 -5.53 12.29 -4.48
N ALA A 62 -5.63 12.11 -3.17
CA ALA A 62 -6.83 12.46 -2.42
C ALA A 62 -6.68 13.88 -1.87
N ARG A 63 -7.75 14.68 -1.96
CA ARG A 63 -7.80 15.98 -1.31
C ARG A 63 -8.08 15.80 0.17
N ASP A 64 -7.21 16.35 1.02
CA ASP A 64 -7.46 16.36 2.46
C ASP A 64 -8.52 17.44 2.76
N LEU A 65 -9.61 17.07 3.43
CA LEU A 65 -10.69 18.01 3.78
C LEU A 65 -10.38 18.86 5.02
N GLN A 66 -9.41 18.44 5.84
CA GLN A 66 -8.95 19.17 7.04
C GLN A 66 -7.61 19.87 6.78
N VAL A 67 -7.59 20.76 5.78
CA VAL A 67 -6.36 21.46 5.34
C VAL A 67 -5.77 22.36 6.44
N SER A 68 -6.58 22.82 7.40
CA SER A 68 -6.15 23.80 8.43
C SER A 68 -4.98 23.32 9.30
N GLU A 69 -4.76 22.01 9.41
CA GLU A 69 -3.69 21.43 10.25
C GLU A 69 -2.52 20.86 9.45
N ARG A 70 -2.58 20.88 8.11
CA ARG A 70 -1.58 20.23 7.24
C ARG A 70 -0.89 21.22 6.31
N SER A 71 0.41 21.01 6.12
CA SER A 71 1.23 21.81 5.20
C SER A 71 0.99 21.47 3.73
N THR A 72 0.28 20.39 3.42
CA THR A 72 -0.08 19.95 2.07
C THR A 72 -1.58 19.75 1.94
N LYS A 73 -2.14 20.13 0.78
CA LYS A 73 -3.58 19.97 0.46
C LYS A 73 -3.95 18.56 0.00
N TYR A 74 -2.96 17.79 -0.41
CA TYR A 74 -3.16 16.50 -1.06
C TYR A 74 -2.33 15.42 -0.38
N THR A 75 -2.89 14.21 -0.36
CA THR A 75 -2.20 12.98 0.01
C THR A 75 -2.08 12.07 -1.21
N VAL A 76 -0.88 11.56 -1.48
CA VAL A 76 -0.65 10.56 -2.54
C VAL A 76 -1.26 9.23 -2.11
N VAL A 77 -2.22 8.74 -2.90
CA VAL A 77 -2.93 7.49 -2.64
C VAL A 77 -2.31 6.33 -3.41
N ALA A 78 -2.06 6.54 -4.70
CA ALA A 78 -1.58 5.50 -5.61
C ALA A 78 -0.73 6.08 -6.75
N VAL A 79 -0.01 5.19 -7.44
CA VAL A 79 0.70 5.46 -8.69
C VAL A 79 0.30 4.45 -9.75
N LYS A 80 0.19 4.88 -11.00
CA LYS A 80 -0.14 3.98 -12.10
C LYS A 80 1.11 3.24 -12.60
N LYS A 81 1.04 1.91 -12.60
CA LYS A 81 2.04 1.01 -13.18
C LYS A 81 1.32 0.06 -14.13
N GLU A 82 1.77 -0.02 -15.37
CA GLU A 82 1.24 -0.98 -16.36
C GLU A 82 -0.30 -0.92 -16.52
N GLY A 83 -0.87 0.28 -16.45
CA GLY A 83 -2.32 0.48 -16.55
C GLY A 83 -3.09 0.34 -15.23
N VAL A 84 -2.45 -0.18 -14.18
CA VAL A 84 -3.07 -0.51 -12.89
C VAL A 84 -2.65 0.46 -11.79
N PRO A 85 -3.58 0.91 -10.91
CA PRO A 85 -3.22 1.69 -9.73
C PRO A 85 -2.55 0.82 -8.65
N VAL A 86 -1.30 1.16 -8.31
CA VAL A 86 -0.56 0.59 -7.18
C VAL A 86 -0.72 1.49 -5.98
N LEU A 87 -1.32 0.97 -4.91
CA LEU A 87 -1.58 1.73 -3.69
C LEU A 87 -0.26 2.08 -2.99
N LEU A 88 -0.06 3.38 -2.74
CA LEU A 88 1.08 3.92 -2.00
C LEU A 88 0.72 4.26 -0.54
N HIS A 89 -0.56 4.40 -0.22
CA HIS A 89 -1.02 4.73 1.13
C HIS A 89 -0.89 3.54 2.11
N THR A 90 0.28 3.40 2.74
CA THR A 90 0.66 2.21 3.54
C THR A 90 -0.34 1.84 4.65
N HIS A 91 -0.91 2.83 5.36
CA HIS A 91 -1.93 2.54 6.38
C HIS A 91 -3.19 1.89 5.79
N HIS A 92 -3.60 2.31 4.60
CA HIS A 92 -4.78 1.76 3.94
C HIS A 92 -4.45 0.39 3.34
N ALA A 93 -3.25 0.23 2.78
CA ALA A 93 -2.74 -1.06 2.32
C ALA A 93 -2.78 -2.10 3.45
N ASN A 94 -2.37 -1.70 4.65
CA ASN A 94 -2.42 -2.57 5.82
C ASN A 94 -3.85 -2.87 6.27
N THR A 95 -4.78 -1.92 6.20
CA THR A 95 -6.21 -2.20 6.46
C THR A 95 -6.75 -3.25 5.48
N VAL A 96 -6.46 -3.12 4.18
CA VAL A 96 -6.89 -4.08 3.16
C VAL A 96 -6.24 -5.44 3.38
N ALA A 97 -4.93 -5.48 3.65
CA ALA A 97 -4.20 -6.70 3.93
C ALA A 97 -4.74 -7.43 5.16
N LYS A 98 -5.05 -6.69 6.22
CA LYS A 98 -5.68 -7.23 7.43
C LYS A 98 -7.01 -7.92 7.08
N TRP A 99 -7.89 -7.23 6.37
CA TRP A 99 -9.18 -7.79 5.97
C TRP A 99 -9.00 -9.05 5.12
N LEU A 100 -8.08 -9.04 4.14
CA LEU A 100 -7.82 -10.20 3.29
C LEU A 100 -7.29 -11.42 4.08
N ILE A 101 -6.45 -11.21 5.09
CA ILE A 101 -5.99 -12.27 6.00
C ILE A 101 -7.17 -12.82 6.81
N GLU A 102 -7.97 -11.94 7.41
CA GLU A 102 -9.11 -12.33 8.24
C GLU A 102 -10.20 -13.07 7.45
N GLN A 103 -10.29 -12.84 6.14
CA GLN A 103 -11.18 -13.56 5.23
C GLN A 103 -10.53 -14.78 4.55
N GLU A 104 -9.29 -15.13 4.92
CA GLU A 104 -8.51 -16.23 4.33
C GLU A 104 -8.39 -16.15 2.78
N MET A 105 -8.45 -14.92 2.24
CA MET A 105 -8.40 -14.68 0.78
C MET A 105 -6.97 -14.60 0.24
N ILE A 106 -5.99 -14.92 1.09
CA ILE A 106 -4.58 -14.85 0.78
C ILE A 106 -4.02 -16.26 0.74
N SER A 107 -3.67 -16.71 -0.47
CA SER A 107 -3.03 -18.01 -0.66
C SER A 107 -1.74 -18.15 0.15
N GLY A 108 -1.60 -19.24 0.88
CA GLY A 108 -0.49 -19.51 1.80
C GLY A 108 -0.65 -18.90 3.19
N LEU A 109 -1.71 -18.13 3.45
CA LEU A 109 -2.05 -17.60 4.78
C LEU A 109 -3.34 -18.19 5.36
N GLU A 110 -3.93 -19.20 4.73
CA GLU A 110 -5.10 -19.90 5.26
C GLU A 110 -4.79 -20.46 6.66
N GLY A 111 -5.74 -20.33 7.60
CA GLY A 111 -5.56 -20.77 8.98
C GLY A 111 -4.59 -19.95 9.83
N TYR A 112 -4.09 -18.81 9.33
CA TYR A 112 -3.37 -17.82 10.14
C TYR A 112 -4.30 -16.72 10.66
N SER A 113 -4.08 -16.30 11.91
CA SER A 113 -4.75 -15.16 12.52
C SER A 113 -3.76 -14.06 12.90
N ILE A 114 -4.19 -12.81 12.86
CA ILE A 114 -3.37 -11.66 13.25
C ILE A 114 -3.30 -11.57 14.77
N VAL A 115 -2.09 -11.68 15.32
CA VAL A 115 -1.81 -11.48 16.75
C VAL A 115 -1.60 -10.00 17.04
N LYS A 116 -0.78 -9.33 16.22
CA LYS A 116 -0.40 -7.94 16.46
C LYS A 116 -0.04 -7.21 15.16
N PRO A 117 -0.60 -6.02 14.89
CA PRO A 117 -0.15 -5.16 13.81
C PRO A 117 1.09 -4.35 14.21
N GLN A 118 1.86 -3.90 13.22
CA GLN A 118 2.96 -2.92 13.37
C GLN A 118 4.02 -3.35 14.41
N VAL A 119 4.53 -4.58 14.26
CA VAL A 119 5.48 -5.17 15.20
C VAL A 119 6.91 -4.71 14.90
N THR A 120 7.56 -4.07 15.87
CA THR A 120 8.99 -3.77 15.82
C THR A 120 9.78 -4.90 16.45
N MET A 121 10.81 -5.40 15.76
CA MET A 121 11.77 -6.38 16.29
C MET A 121 13.18 -6.00 15.87
N GLY A 122 14.02 -5.66 16.84
CA GLY A 122 15.34 -5.09 16.59
C GLY A 122 15.24 -3.82 15.74
N ARG A 123 15.92 -3.81 14.58
CA ARG A 123 15.91 -2.68 13.62
C ARG A 123 14.84 -2.80 12.53
N SER A 124 13.99 -3.83 12.60
CA SER A 124 12.99 -4.14 11.58
C SER A 124 11.58 -3.85 12.07
N ARG A 125 10.70 -3.40 11.16
CA ARG A 125 9.28 -3.21 11.40
C ARG A 125 8.48 -4.11 10.45
N PHE A 126 7.58 -4.90 11.02
CA PHE A 126 6.68 -5.81 10.32
C PHE A 126 5.26 -5.27 10.37
N ASP A 127 4.49 -5.50 9.31
CA ASP A 127 3.09 -5.05 9.26
C ASP A 127 2.20 -5.89 10.16
N PHE A 128 2.45 -7.21 10.20
CA PHE A 128 1.72 -8.13 11.08
C PHE A 128 2.61 -9.23 11.65
N LEU A 129 2.29 -9.60 12.89
CA LEU A 129 2.62 -10.89 13.48
C LEU A 129 1.38 -11.78 13.40
N LEU A 130 1.55 -12.95 12.78
CA LEU A 130 0.53 -13.96 12.58
C LEU A 130 0.82 -15.20 13.43
N ILE A 131 -0.24 -15.93 13.78
CA ILE A 131 -0.17 -17.26 14.39
C ILE A 131 -1.03 -18.23 13.59
N PHE A 132 -0.48 -19.41 13.30
CA PHE A 132 -1.21 -20.51 12.70
C PHE A 132 -2.06 -21.20 13.77
N ILE A 133 -3.37 -21.29 13.54
CA ILE A 133 -4.33 -21.77 14.54
C ILE A 133 -5.04 -23.07 14.14
N THR A 134 -4.83 -23.58 12.92
CA THR A 134 -5.54 -24.75 12.39
C THR A 134 -4.74 -26.06 12.44
N GLY A 135 -3.51 -26.05 12.96
CA GLY A 135 -2.63 -27.24 13.04
C GLY A 135 -2.20 -27.63 14.46
N PRO A 136 -1.56 -28.80 14.59
CA PRO A 136 -1.23 -29.42 15.89
C PRO A 136 -0.13 -28.69 16.66
N SER A 137 0.54 -27.70 16.06
CA SER A 137 1.61 -26.95 16.72
C SER A 137 1.54 -25.47 16.35
N PRO A 138 1.59 -24.56 17.34
CA PRO A 138 1.55 -23.13 17.08
C PRO A 138 2.78 -22.70 16.28
N ARG A 139 2.56 -22.02 15.16
CA ARG A 139 3.61 -21.45 14.32
C ARG A 139 3.37 -19.97 14.17
N THR A 140 4.38 -19.15 14.41
CA THR A 140 4.27 -17.70 14.18
C THR A 140 4.93 -17.31 12.89
N MET A 141 4.37 -16.30 12.23
CA MET A 141 4.92 -15.73 11.01
C MET A 141 4.90 -14.21 11.09
N LYS A 142 5.94 -13.56 10.60
CA LYS A 142 6.05 -12.11 10.55
C LYS A 142 6.06 -11.69 9.09
N ILE A 143 5.21 -10.74 8.74
CA ILE A 143 5.05 -10.32 7.35
C ILE A 143 5.19 -8.82 7.20
N VAL A 144 5.81 -8.41 6.10
CA VAL A 144 5.81 -7.05 5.60
C VAL A 144 5.02 -7.08 4.30
N PHE A 145 3.95 -6.30 4.22
CA PHE A 145 3.23 -6.07 2.99
C PHE A 145 3.93 -4.95 2.21
N CYS A 146 4.45 -5.31 1.04
CA CYS A 146 4.90 -4.34 0.06
C CYS A 146 4.00 -4.38 -1.18
N TYR A 147 4.10 -3.32 -1.97
CA TYR A 147 3.37 -3.09 -3.21
C TYR A 147 3.52 -4.24 -4.22
N THR A 148 4.67 -4.92 -4.27
CA THR A 148 4.85 -6.10 -5.15
C THR A 148 4.02 -7.30 -4.72
N CYS A 149 3.66 -7.42 -3.43
CA CYS A 149 2.76 -8.48 -2.96
C CYS A 149 1.32 -8.25 -3.44
N LEU A 150 0.89 -6.99 -3.60
CA LEU A 150 -0.48 -6.66 -4.02
C LEU A 150 -0.68 -6.83 -5.54
N ASP A 151 0.35 -6.63 -6.36
CA ASP A 151 0.29 -6.86 -7.82
C ASP A 151 -0.10 -8.33 -8.12
N HIS A 152 0.40 -9.31 -7.34
CA HIS A 152 -0.01 -10.72 -7.47
C HIS A 152 -1.44 -11.00 -7.03
N LEU A 153 -1.97 -10.20 -6.09
CA LEU A 153 -3.33 -10.34 -5.61
C LEU A 153 -4.37 -9.97 -6.69
N GLN A 154 -4.03 -9.03 -7.57
CA GLN A 154 -4.91 -8.56 -8.65
C GLN A 154 -4.82 -9.42 -9.93
N ALA A 155 -3.71 -10.10 -10.17
CA ALA A 155 -3.51 -10.89 -11.38
C ALA A 155 -4.15 -12.28 -11.32
N GLU A 156 -4.15 -12.95 -10.15
CA GLU A 156 -4.50 -14.38 -10.09
C GLU A 156 -5.45 -14.79 -8.95
N GLY A 157 -5.89 -13.87 -8.10
CA GLY A 157 -6.69 -14.23 -6.91
C GLY A 157 -5.92 -15.14 -5.93
N ARG A 158 -4.59 -15.20 -6.05
CA ARG A 158 -3.67 -15.93 -5.18
C ARG A 158 -2.51 -15.01 -4.84
N LEU A 159 -2.16 -14.94 -3.56
CA LEU A 159 -0.97 -14.21 -3.13
C LEU A 159 0.25 -15.12 -3.26
N PHE A 160 1.20 -14.75 -4.10
CA PHE A 160 2.57 -15.23 -3.91
C PHE A 160 3.24 -14.31 -2.90
N LEU A 161 3.19 -14.70 -1.63
CA LEU A 161 4.15 -14.18 -0.66
C LEU A 161 5.52 -14.65 -1.15
N VAL A 162 6.40 -13.71 -1.45
CA VAL A 162 7.84 -14.01 -1.38
C VAL A 162 8.20 -13.79 0.08
N PRO A 163 8.20 -14.81 0.94
CA PRO A 163 8.72 -14.65 2.28
C PRO A 163 10.18 -14.23 2.14
N ARG A 164 10.49 -12.97 2.45
CA ARG A 164 11.83 -12.64 2.91
C ARG A 164 11.96 -13.17 4.34
N ALA A 165 12.14 -14.49 4.46
CA ALA A 165 12.85 -15.03 5.59
C ALA A 165 14.26 -14.45 5.51
N ARG A 166 14.57 -13.48 6.38
CA ARG A 166 15.97 -13.25 6.72
C ARG A 166 16.26 -14.20 7.86
N ASN A 167 17.20 -15.11 7.61
CA ASN A 167 17.96 -15.80 8.65
C ASN A 167 18.54 -14.77 9.63
#